data_AF-A0A284QZW8-F1
#
_entry.id   AF-A0A284QZW8-F1
#
_cell.length_a   1.000
_cell.length_b   1.000
_cell.length_c   1.000
_cell.angle_alpha   90.00
_cell.angle_beta   90.00
_cell.angle_gamma   90.00
#
_symmetry.space_group_name_H-M   'P 1'
#
loop_
_entity.id
_entity.type
_entity.pdbx_description
1 polymer ?
#
loop_
_entity_poly.entity_id
_entity_poly.type
_entity_poly.pdbx_seq_one_letter_code
_entity_poly.pdbx_strand_id
1 'polypeptide(L)'
;MDRFLAPHSPEALAYGYLTELGSPWDADLSLDEALVAGCAAYQALDRYLGGADIFILPRSRTELESILRRYSYDAIHNTIAKSRSTLQPGGYSRVCNLAEQSIRGVLNTNDNAKILLALHGPRSASRIIDRDEPSPRSIKTK
;
A
#
# COMPACT_ATOMS: atom_id res chain seq x y z
N MET A 1 1.41 -7.65 5.63
CA MET A 1 0.08 -7.04 5.58
C MET A 1 -0.62 -7.08 6.94
N ASP A 2 -0.65 -8.24 7.61
CA ASP A 2 -1.41 -8.53 8.85
C ASP A 2 -1.19 -7.58 10.05
N ARG A 3 -0.05 -6.87 10.08
CA ARG A 3 0.24 -5.86 11.12
C ARG A 3 -0.59 -4.59 10.95
N PHE A 4 -0.91 -4.22 9.71
CA PHE A 4 -1.56 -2.96 9.36
C PHE A 4 -3.06 -3.13 9.18
N LEU A 5 -3.47 -4.25 8.60
CA LEU A 5 -4.85 -4.65 8.43
C LEU A 5 -4.97 -6.11 8.87
N ALA A 6 -5.86 -6.37 9.82
CA ALA A 6 -6.11 -7.74 10.27
C ALA A 6 -6.75 -8.56 9.13
N PRO A 7 -6.53 -9.88 9.06
CA PRO A 7 -7.12 -10.72 8.00
C PRO A 7 -8.65 -10.67 7.92
N HIS A 8 -9.30 -10.33 9.02
CA HIS A 8 -10.75 -10.18 9.16
C HIS A 8 -11.22 -8.72 9.13
N SER A 9 -10.33 -7.78 8.78
CA SER A 9 -10.72 -6.38 8.60
C SER A 9 -11.60 -6.25 7.35
N PRO A 10 -12.48 -5.23 7.28
CA PRO A 10 -13.34 -5.02 6.12
C PRO A 10 -12.53 -4.85 4.83
N GLU A 11 -11.34 -4.25 4.90
CA GLU A 11 -10.43 -4.08 3.77
C GLU A 11 -9.88 -5.41 3.25
N ALA A 12 -9.44 -6.29 4.15
CA ALA A 12 -8.90 -7.61 3.80
C ALA A 12 -10.00 -8.51 3.20
N LEU A 13 -11.19 -8.49 3.79
CA LEU A 13 -12.35 -9.21 3.26
C LEU A 13 -12.78 -8.67 1.89
N ALA A 14 -12.81 -7.35 1.71
CA ALA A 14 -13.14 -6.72 0.44
C ALA A 14 -12.12 -7.05 -0.66
N TYR A 15 -10.83 -7.08 -0.32
CA TYR A 15 -9.78 -7.51 -1.23
C TYR A 15 -10.03 -8.96 -1.67
N GLY A 16 -10.13 -9.90 -0.73
CA GLY A 16 -10.37 -11.32 -1.04
C GLY A 16 -11.64 -11.56 -1.85
N TYR A 17 -12.72 -10.83 -1.54
CA TYR A 17 -13.97 -10.92 -2.29
C TYR A 17 -13.82 -10.46 -3.76
N LEU A 18 -13.12 -9.35 -4.01
CA LEU A 18 -12.97 -8.80 -5.36
C LEU A 18 -11.87 -9.49 -6.18
N THR A 19 -10.84 -10.08 -5.55
CA THR A 19 -9.72 -10.73 -6.24
C THR A 19 -9.86 -12.24 -6.35
N GLU A 20 -10.30 -12.94 -5.30
CA GLU A 20 -10.30 -14.41 -5.25
C GLU A 20 -11.64 -15.02 -5.63
N LEU A 21 -12.77 -14.43 -5.20
CA LEU A 21 -14.08 -15.03 -5.42
C LEU A 21 -14.63 -14.83 -6.84
N GLY A 22 -13.93 -14.11 -7.72
CA GLY A 22 -14.44 -13.76 -9.03
C GLY A 22 -15.75 -12.99 -8.87
N SER A 23 -15.67 -11.75 -8.39
CA SER A 23 -16.83 -10.90 -8.10
C SER A 23 -17.88 -10.96 -9.22
N PRO A 24 -19.19 -10.96 -8.90
CA PRO A 24 -20.25 -10.99 -9.90
C PRO A 24 -20.38 -9.61 -10.57
N TRP A 25 -19.35 -9.23 -11.34
CA TRP A 25 -19.37 -8.03 -12.19
C TRP A 25 -20.49 -8.08 -13.25
N ASP A 26 -21.02 -9.28 -13.50
CA ASP A 26 -22.11 -9.56 -14.44
C ASP A 26 -23.52 -9.45 -13.82
N ALA A 27 -23.63 -9.19 -12.50
CA ALA A 27 -24.93 -8.84 -11.95
C ALA A 27 -25.22 -7.36 -12.30
N ASP A 28 -26.38 -7.07 -12.86
CA ASP A 28 -26.94 -5.71 -13.12
C ASP A 28 -27.11 -4.85 -11.83
N LEU A 29 -26.44 -5.21 -10.75
CA LEU A 29 -26.43 -4.54 -9.46
C LEU A 29 -25.34 -3.47 -9.46
N SER A 30 -25.69 -2.30 -8.92
CA SER A 30 -24.71 -1.24 -8.71
C SER A 30 -23.57 -1.71 -7.82
N LEU A 31 -22.34 -1.35 -8.19
CA LEU A 31 -21.14 -1.71 -7.47
C LEU A 31 -21.15 -1.17 -6.04
N ASP A 32 -20.89 -2.04 -5.06
CA ASP A 32 -20.82 -1.65 -3.64
C ASP A 32 -19.59 -0.76 -3.40
N GLU A 33 -19.85 0.51 -3.14
CA GLU A 33 -18.84 1.54 -2.92
C GLU A 33 -17.91 1.24 -1.73
N ALA A 34 -18.44 0.60 -0.67
CA ALA A 34 -17.65 0.26 0.51
C ALA A 34 -16.67 -0.88 0.23
N LEU A 35 -17.10 -1.89 -0.55
CA LEU A 35 -16.22 -2.97 -0.99
C LEU A 35 -15.10 -2.46 -1.88
N VAL A 36 -15.40 -1.58 -2.85
CA VAL A 36 -14.37 -0.99 -3.70
C VAL A 36 -13.38 -0.18 -2.88
N ALA A 37 -13.87 0.64 -1.96
CA ALA A 37 -13.02 1.46 -1.11
C ALA A 37 -12.10 0.62 -0.22
N GLY A 38 -12.63 -0.43 0.42
CA GLY A 38 -11.86 -1.34 1.26
C GLY A 38 -10.78 -2.09 0.47
N CYS A 39 -11.14 -2.63 -0.70
CA CYS A 39 -10.18 -3.29 -1.59
C CYS A 39 -9.08 -2.33 -2.05
N ALA A 40 -9.44 -1.11 -2.42
CA ALA A 40 -8.48 -0.10 -2.85
C ALA A 40 -7.52 0.32 -1.72
N ALA A 41 -8.00 0.47 -0.48
CA ALA A 41 -7.16 0.76 0.67
C ALA A 41 -6.18 -0.39 0.96
N TYR A 42 -6.66 -1.64 0.88
CA TYR A 42 -5.82 -2.83 1.00
C TYR A 42 -4.73 -2.86 -0.08
N GLN A 43 -5.11 -2.70 -1.35
CA GLN A 43 -4.17 -2.70 -2.48
C GLN A 43 -3.14 -1.57 -2.40
N ALA A 44 -3.54 -0.38 -1.96
CA ALA A 44 -2.64 0.74 -1.79
C ALA A 44 -1.55 0.44 -0.75
N LEU A 45 -1.96 -0.13 0.39
CA LEU A 45 -1.03 -0.55 1.44
C LEU A 45 -0.15 -1.72 0.97
N ASP A 46 -0.72 -2.74 0.34
CA ASP A 46 0.03 -3.89 -0.18
C ASP A 46 1.09 -3.45 -1.22
N ARG A 47 0.71 -2.58 -2.16
CA ARG A 47 1.63 -1.97 -3.14
C ARG A 47 2.75 -1.20 -2.46
N TYR A 48 2.43 -0.38 -1.46
CA TYR A 48 3.43 0.36 -0.69
C TYR A 48 4.34 -0.59 0.08
N LEU A 49 3.81 -1.63 0.74
CA LEU A 49 4.62 -2.61 1.48
C LEU A 49 5.57 -3.37 0.56
N GLY A 50 5.14 -3.70 -0.67
CA GLY A 50 5.96 -4.31 -1.70
C GLY A 50 7.03 -3.39 -2.30
N GLY A 51 7.01 -2.08 -1.98
CA GLY A 51 7.96 -1.11 -2.52
C GLY A 51 7.71 -0.75 -3.99
N ALA A 52 6.53 -1.06 -4.53
CA ALA A 52 6.21 -0.80 -5.93
C ALA A 52 6.01 0.70 -6.18
N ASP A 53 6.68 1.22 -7.21
CA ASP A 53 6.58 2.62 -7.68
C ASP A 53 6.97 3.69 -6.66
N ILE A 54 7.83 3.34 -5.70
CA ILE A 54 8.39 4.28 -4.74
C ILE A 54 9.72 4.83 -5.30
N PHE A 55 9.61 5.88 -6.10
CA PHE A 55 10.79 6.61 -6.60
C PHE A 55 11.28 7.67 -5.62
N ILE A 56 10.37 8.23 -4.81
CA ILE A 56 10.66 9.24 -3.79
C ILE A 56 10.10 8.73 -2.47
N LEU A 57 10.97 8.61 -1.47
CA LEU A 57 10.58 8.15 -0.15
C LEU A 57 9.81 9.25 0.59
N PRO A 58 8.63 8.95 1.16
CA PRO A 58 7.93 9.90 1.99
C PRO A 58 8.76 10.20 3.25
N ARG A 59 8.94 11.49 3.55
CA ARG A 59 9.69 11.97 4.73
C ARG A 59 8.77 12.32 5.89
N SER A 60 7.48 12.45 5.62
CA SER A 60 6.46 12.78 6.62
C SER A 60 5.23 11.90 6.47
N ARG A 61 4.46 11.79 7.55
CA ARG A 61 3.16 11.10 7.56
C ARG A 61 2.23 11.64 6.47
N THR A 62 2.20 12.96 6.26
CA THR A 62 1.34 13.59 5.24
C THR A 62 1.76 13.18 3.82
N GLU A 63 3.07 13.12 3.54
CA GLU A 63 3.57 12.62 2.26
C GLU A 63 3.22 11.15 2.06
N LEU A 64 3.38 10.32 3.10
CA LEU A 64 2.98 8.92 3.07
C LEU A 64 1.49 8.77 2.79
N GLU A 65 0.64 9.54 3.48
CA GLU A 65 -0.81 9.55 3.26
C GLU A 65 -1.13 9.95 1.80
N SER A 66 -0.45 10.96 1.25
CA SER A 66 -0.62 11.38 -0.14
C SER A 66 -0.27 10.28 -1.16
N ILE A 67 0.83 9.54 -0.93
CA ILE A 67 1.23 8.41 -1.78
C ILE A 67 0.17 7.30 -1.72
N LEU A 68 -0.26 6.92 -0.52
CA LEU A 68 -1.26 5.87 -0.33
C LEU A 68 -2.60 6.25 -0.96
N ARG A 69 -3.02 7.53 -0.86
CA ARG A 69 -4.21 8.04 -1.55
C ARG A 69 -4.11 7.86 -3.05
N ARG A 70 -2.98 8.26 -3.66
CA ARG A 70 -2.77 8.09 -5.10
C ARG A 70 -2.89 6.63 -5.52
N TYR A 71 -2.21 5.72 -4.80
CA TYR A 71 -2.33 4.28 -5.07
C TYR A 71 -3.75 3.75 -4.90
N SER A 72 -4.49 4.25 -3.91
CA SER A 72 -5.89 3.86 -3.72
C SER A 72 -6.77 4.33 -4.87
N TYR A 73 -6.55 5.54 -5.40
CA TYR A 73 -7.31 6.06 -6.53
C TYR A 73 -7.03 5.27 -7.81
N ASP A 74 -5.77 4.88 -8.04
CA ASP A 74 -5.42 3.99 -9.15
C ASP A 74 -6.12 2.63 -9.03
N ALA A 75 -6.16 2.07 -7.82
CA ALA A 75 -6.89 0.83 -7.54
C ALA A 75 -8.41 0.97 -7.77
N ILE A 76 -9.01 2.10 -7.34
CA ILE A 76 -10.42 2.41 -7.59
C ILE A 76 -10.70 2.46 -9.08
N HIS A 77 -9.89 3.21 -9.85
CA HIS A 77 -10.05 3.30 -11.31
C HIS A 77 -9.95 1.94 -11.98
N ASN A 78 -8.95 1.13 -11.60
CA ASN A 78 -8.78 -0.21 -12.14
C ASN A 78 -9.96 -1.12 -11.80
N THR A 79 -10.52 -0.99 -10.60
CA THR A 79 -11.66 -1.80 -10.14
C THR A 79 -12.93 -1.42 -10.90
N ILE A 80 -13.23 -0.12 -11.03
CA ILE A 80 -14.37 0.37 -11.80
C ILE A 80 -14.26 -0.07 -13.27
N ALA A 81 -13.07 0.10 -13.87
CA ALA A 81 -12.83 -0.30 -15.26
C ALA A 81 -13.03 -1.81 -15.47
N LYS A 82 -12.63 -2.65 -14.50
CA LYS A 82 -12.87 -4.10 -14.53
C LYS A 82 -14.34 -4.46 -14.34
N SER A 83 -15.04 -3.73 -13.47
CA SER A 83 -16.42 -4.02 -13.10
C SER A 83 -17.41 -3.86 -14.24
N ARG A 84 -17.14 -2.95 -15.18
CA ARG A 84 -18.09 -2.51 -16.24
C ARG A 84 -19.44 -2.01 -15.71
N SER A 85 -19.65 -1.98 -14.40
CA SER A 85 -20.81 -1.40 -13.72
C SER A 85 -20.59 0.08 -13.45
N THR A 86 -21.68 0.84 -13.41
CA THR A 86 -21.62 2.27 -13.06
C THR A 86 -21.75 2.44 -11.55
N LEU A 87 -20.98 3.40 -11.01
CA LEU A 87 -21.23 3.91 -9.67
C LEU A 87 -22.47 4.81 -9.68
N GLN A 88 -23.14 4.90 -8.54
CA GLN A 88 -24.19 5.89 -8.34
C GLN A 88 -23.64 7.31 -8.51
N PRO A 89 -24.46 8.31 -8.82
CA PRO A 89 -24.03 9.71 -8.84
C PRO A 89 -23.32 10.10 -7.53
N GLY A 90 -22.12 10.69 -7.67
CA GLY A 90 -21.24 11.03 -6.54
C GLY A 90 -20.52 9.83 -5.89
N GLY A 91 -20.72 8.61 -6.40
CA GLY A 91 -20.16 7.38 -5.84
C GLY A 91 -18.64 7.35 -5.90
N TYR A 92 -18.03 7.83 -6.98
CA TYR A 92 -16.57 7.92 -7.07
C TYR A 92 -15.98 8.73 -5.90
N SER A 93 -16.54 9.91 -5.61
CA SER A 93 -16.09 10.73 -4.49
C SER A 93 -16.32 10.06 -3.14
N ARG A 94 -17.42 9.32 -2.95
CA ARG A 94 -17.68 8.55 -1.73
C ARG A 94 -16.67 7.42 -1.55
N VAL A 95 -16.40 6.64 -2.60
CA VAL A 95 -15.40 5.56 -2.60
C VAL A 95 -14.01 6.11 -2.25
N CYS A 96 -13.58 7.20 -2.90
CA CYS A 96 -12.31 7.86 -2.56
C CYS A 96 -12.28 8.23 -1.09
N ASN A 97 -13.28 8.94 -0.58
CA ASN A 97 -13.35 9.36 0.82
C ASN A 97 -13.29 8.18 1.80
N LEU A 98 -13.99 7.07 1.52
CA LEU A 98 -13.97 5.87 2.35
C LEU A 98 -12.57 5.22 2.35
N ALA A 99 -11.92 5.12 1.18
CA ALA A 99 -10.57 4.59 1.08
C ALA A 99 -9.57 5.47 1.86
N GLU A 100 -9.69 6.80 1.75
CA GLU A 100 -8.86 7.73 2.53
C GLU A 100 -9.06 7.59 4.02
N GLN A 101 -10.31 7.41 4.47
CA GLN A 101 -10.64 7.22 5.89
C GLN A 101 -10.00 5.95 6.42
N SER A 102 -10.07 4.84 5.68
CA SER A 102 -9.41 3.58 6.04
C SER A 102 -7.89 3.75 6.12
N ILE A 103 -7.26 4.34 5.10
CA ILE A 103 -5.82 4.64 5.10
C ILE A 103 -5.44 5.50 6.30
N ARG A 104 -6.19 6.57 6.56
CA ARG A 104 -5.95 7.45 7.69
C ARG A 104 -6.10 6.72 9.02
N GLY A 105 -7.08 5.81 9.12
CA GLY A 105 -7.27 4.93 10.27
C GLY A 105 -6.04 4.07 10.55
N VAL A 106 -5.50 3.41 9.51
CA VAL A 106 -4.26 2.63 9.62
C VAL A 106 -3.08 3.48 10.05
N LEU A 107 -2.90 4.66 9.45
CA LEU A 107 -1.80 5.57 9.77
C LEU A 107 -1.89 6.18 11.18
N ASN A 108 -3.12 6.39 11.69
CA ASN A 108 -3.36 6.92 13.03
C ASN A 108 -3.23 5.84 14.12
N THR A 109 -3.23 4.56 13.76
CA THR A 109 -3.19 3.46 14.72
C THR A 109 -1.75 3.16 15.14
N ASN A 110 -1.48 3.25 16.44
CA ASN A 110 -0.16 2.97 17.04
C ASN A 110 0.98 3.72 16.33
N ASP A 111 2.14 3.07 16.18
CA ASP A 111 3.31 3.59 15.47
C ASP A 111 3.33 3.22 13.97
N ASN A 112 2.19 2.85 13.37
CA ASN A 112 2.13 2.37 11.99
C ASN A 112 2.75 3.36 11.00
N ALA A 113 2.46 4.65 11.13
CA ALA A 113 3.04 5.67 10.26
C ALA A 113 4.58 5.71 10.34
N LYS A 114 5.15 5.60 11.54
CA LYS A 114 6.62 5.60 11.72
C LYS A 114 7.24 4.35 11.10
N ILE A 115 6.60 3.20 11.27
CA ILE A 115 7.07 1.92 10.72
C ILE A 115 7.04 1.95 9.19
N LEU A 116 5.95 2.45 8.60
CA LEU A 116 5.81 2.57 7.15
C LEU A 116 6.85 3.54 6.57
N LEU A 117 7.09 4.68 7.22
CA LEU A 117 8.14 5.62 6.81
C LEU A 117 9.55 4.99 6.87
N ALA A 118 9.82 4.15 7.88
CA ALA A 118 11.09 3.47 8.02
C ALA A 118 11.28 2.27 7.08
N LEU A 119 10.19 1.75 6.49
CA LEU A 119 10.19 0.50 5.73
C LEU A 119 11.15 0.54 4.52
N HIS A 120 11.12 1.64 3.78
CA HIS A 120 11.90 1.82 2.55
C HIS A 120 13.08 2.78 2.74
N GLY A 121 13.33 3.21 3.97
CA GLY A 121 14.47 4.08 4.29
C GLY A 121 15.79 3.38 3.98
N PRO A 122 16.88 4.14 3.79
CA PRO A 122 18.21 3.56 3.67
C PRO A 122 18.48 2.76 4.95
N ARG A 123 18.49 1.43 4.82
CA ARG A 123 18.87 0.50 5.88
C ARG A 123 20.22 1.00 6.40
N SER A 124 20.25 1.55 7.61
CA SER A 124 21.50 2.00 8.20
C SER A 124 22.51 0.88 8.06
N ALA A 125 23.59 1.14 7.32
CA ALA A 125 24.69 0.23 7.09
C ALA A 125 25.43 -0.02 8.41
N SER A 126 24.77 -0.69 9.34
CA SER A 126 25.30 -1.05 10.64
C SER A 126 25.08 -2.54 10.81
N ARG A 127 25.89 -3.31 10.06
CA ARG A 127 26.25 -4.72 10.30
C ARG A 127 27.15 -5.31 9.19
N ILE A 128 28.15 -4.57 8.70
CA ILE A 128 29.41 -5.17 8.20
C ILE A 128 30.54 -4.16 8.46
N ILE A 129 30.86 -3.94 9.73
CA ILE A 129 32.26 -3.74 10.09
C ILE A 129 32.61 -5.04 10.80
N ASP A 130 32.84 -6.10 10.01
CA ASP A 130 33.69 -7.17 10.51
C ASP A 130 35.07 -6.90 9.95
N ARG A 131 35.93 -6.48 10.87
CA ARG A 131 37.34 -6.23 10.67
C ARG A 131 38.00 -7.59 10.43
N ASP A 132 38.37 -7.87 9.19
CA ASP A 132 39.62 -8.57 8.89
C ASP A 132 39.85 -8.55 7.37
N GLU A 133 40.32 -7.41 6.86
CA GLU A 133 40.98 -7.39 5.55
C GLU A 133 42.50 -7.23 5.79
N PRO A 134 43.33 -8.24 5.47
CA PRO A 134 44.76 -8.18 5.70
C PRO A 134 45.42 -7.17 4.74
N SER A 135 46.30 -6.33 5.29
CA SER A 135 47.02 -5.29 4.54
C SER A 135 47.72 -5.83 3.28
N PRO A 136 47.68 -5.11 2.14
CA PRO A 136 48.33 -5.56 0.91
C PRO A 136 49.85 -5.51 1.08
N ARG A 137 50.51 -6.65 0.89
CA ARG A 137 51.98 -6.76 0.91
C ARG A 137 52.58 -5.98 -0.27
N SER A 138 53.47 -5.05 0.02
CA SER A 138 54.28 -4.36 -1.01
C SER A 138 55.26 -5.35 -1.66
N ILE A 139 55.17 -5.50 -2.98
CA ILE A 139 56.12 -6.27 -3.77
C ILE A 139 57.36 -5.42 -4.00
N LYS A 140 58.52 -5.85 -3.47
CA LYS A 140 59.83 -5.32 -3.84
C LYS A 140 60.36 -6.12 -5.04
N THR A 141 60.55 -5.47 -6.18
CA THR A 141 61.34 -5.99 -7.30
C THR A 141 62.83 -5.72 -7.06
N LYS A 142 63.66 -6.72 -7.38
CA LYS A 142 65.13 -6.64 -7.42
C LYS A 142 65.60 -6.07 -8.76
#